data_AF-A0A094CC03-F1
#
_entry.id   AF-A0A094CC03-F1
#
_cell.length_a   1.000
_cell.length_b   1.000
_cell.length_c   1.000
_cell.angle_alpha   90.00
_cell.angle_beta   90.00
_cell.angle_gamma   90.00
#
_symmetry.space_group_name_H-M   'P 1'
#
loop_
_entity.id
_entity.type
_entity.pdbx_description
1 polymer ?
#
loop_
_entity_poly.entity_id
_entity_poly.type
_entity_poly.pdbx_seq_one_letter_code
_entity_poly.pdbx_strand_id
1 'polypeptide(L)'
;MATEPIYLAGALGLDVAKIQRTEPELRMQTFWRLLPINSIPRDFVFSHLRGLKVNGLHWAPETFPRNIINEVDGFPLDILLGYQDSMPKVVPATLTEQGLNIEGSGFRFVCGQSRVDHSVYIQDESGTYYMLTVGAVSLEHNEATDAQPSTGSRRYTSVVPWEAYNCEEVAFLQRDLSHSERRMNTGVLVSVDSEKNGVIYCRRIFLSVCTRLTLEHDSADISVLDSRSLSGYGHQLLDDGERLIATTSKEINSGQRWCVG
;
A
#
# COMPACT_ATOMS: atom_id res chain seq x y z
N MET A 1 19.52 15.89 5.26
CA MET A 1 18.49 15.03 5.86
C MET A 1 18.28 15.36 7.34
N ALA A 2 19.32 15.62 8.13
CA ALA A 2 19.24 15.88 9.58
C ALA A 2 18.40 17.08 10.07
N THR A 3 18.04 18.04 9.21
CA THR A 3 17.33 19.27 9.58
C THR A 3 15.85 19.27 9.22
N GLU A 4 15.46 18.46 8.24
CA GLU A 4 14.07 18.31 7.80
C GLU A 4 13.08 17.97 8.92
N PRO A 5 13.31 16.95 9.77
CA PRO A 5 12.40 16.63 10.87
C PRO A 5 12.29 17.76 11.90
N ILE A 6 13.30 18.61 12.04
CA ILE A 6 13.28 19.78 12.93
C ILE A 6 12.33 20.84 12.38
N TYR A 7 12.38 21.11 11.07
CA TYR A 7 11.47 22.06 10.42
C TYR A 7 10.02 21.58 10.46
N LEU A 8 9.78 20.31 10.12
CA LEU A 8 8.44 19.71 10.18
C LEU A 8 7.86 19.77 11.59
N ALA A 9 8.66 19.42 12.59
CA ALA A 9 8.26 19.50 13.99
C ALA A 9 7.91 20.93 14.43
N GLY A 10 8.70 21.92 14.01
CA GLY A 10 8.42 23.33 14.31
C GLY A 10 7.10 23.79 13.70
N ALA A 11 6.82 23.37 12.46
CA ALA A 11 5.59 23.73 11.77
C ALA A 11 4.34 23.04 12.35
N LEU A 12 4.49 21.86 12.95
CA LEU A 12 3.41 21.10 13.61
C LEU A 12 3.31 21.35 15.13
N GLY A 13 4.13 22.23 15.69
CA GLY A 13 4.14 22.51 17.13
C GLY A 13 4.59 21.33 18.00
N LEU A 14 5.41 20.41 17.47
CA LEU A 14 5.98 19.28 18.21
C LEU A 14 7.22 19.72 19.03
N ASP A 15 7.73 18.82 19.88
CA ASP A 15 8.94 19.06 20.67
C ASP A 15 10.21 19.07 19.78
N VAL A 16 10.49 20.24 19.21
CA VAL A 16 11.66 20.51 18.37
C VAL A 16 12.96 20.26 19.14
N ALA A 17 13.02 20.60 20.43
CA ALA A 17 14.22 20.46 21.24
C ALA A 17 14.60 18.99 21.41
N LYS A 18 13.61 18.11 21.59
CA LYS A 18 13.83 16.66 21.63
C LYS A 18 14.40 16.13 20.32
N ILE A 19 13.86 16.53 19.17
CA ILE A 19 14.38 16.10 17.86
C ILE A 19 15.79 16.65 17.60
N GLN A 20 16.06 17.89 18.00
CA GLN A 20 17.38 18.51 17.83
C GLN A 20 18.47 17.76 18.62
N ARG A 21 18.16 17.29 19.83
CA ARG A 21 19.08 16.53 20.69
C ARG A 21 19.30 15.09 20.23
N THR A 22 18.40 14.53 19.43
CA THR A 22 18.58 13.22 18.81
C THR A 22 19.70 13.26 17.77
N GLU A 23 20.46 12.15 17.66
CA GLU A 23 21.45 11.92 16.62
C GLU A 23 20.85 12.18 15.21
N PRO A 24 21.57 12.90 14.32
CA PRO A 24 21.08 13.32 13.01
C PRO A 24 20.27 12.29 12.21
N GLU A 25 20.72 11.04 12.21
CA GLU A 25 20.19 9.88 11.50
C GLU A 25 18.89 9.32 12.11
N LEU A 26 18.66 9.53 13.41
CA LEU A 26 17.47 9.05 14.13
C LEU A 26 16.37 10.12 14.25
N ARG A 27 16.60 11.32 13.73
CA ARG A 27 15.67 12.45 13.88
C ARG A 27 14.33 12.22 13.19
N MET A 28 14.31 11.61 12.01
CA MET A 28 13.05 11.33 11.31
C MET A 28 12.24 10.25 12.03
N GLN A 29 12.89 9.20 12.54
CA GLN A 29 12.26 8.23 13.42
C GLN A 29 11.66 8.90 14.67
N THR A 30 12.39 9.84 15.27
CA THR A 30 11.91 10.57 16.45
C THR A 30 10.71 11.45 16.10
N PHE A 31 10.74 12.12 14.94
CA PHE A 31 9.61 12.90 14.44
C PHE A 31 8.33 12.07 14.32
N TRP A 32 8.38 10.93 13.62
CA TRP A 32 7.21 10.06 13.45
C TRP A 32 6.64 9.52 14.76
N ARG A 33 7.52 9.25 15.75
CA ARG A 33 7.11 8.80 17.09
C ARG A 33 6.55 9.93 17.97
N LEU A 34 6.77 11.19 17.61
CA LEU A 34 6.25 12.36 18.33
C LEU A 34 4.90 12.82 17.79
N LEU A 35 4.52 12.40 16.58
CA LEU A 35 3.21 12.73 16.04
C LEU A 35 2.11 12.16 16.96
N PRO A 36 1.07 12.96 17.26
CA PRO A 36 -0.08 12.44 17.99
C PRO A 36 -0.68 11.25 17.23
N ILE A 37 -1.14 10.26 18.00
CA ILE A 37 -1.73 9.01 17.52
C ILE A 37 -2.83 9.30 16.48
N ASN A 38 -3.73 10.24 16.77
CA ASN A 38 -4.83 10.63 15.88
C ASN A 38 -4.42 11.66 14.81
N SER A 39 -3.17 11.73 14.41
CA SER A 39 -2.68 12.79 13.51
C SER A 39 -1.79 12.25 12.40
N ILE A 40 -1.83 10.94 12.15
CA ILE A 40 -1.10 10.32 11.04
C ILE A 40 -2.02 10.27 9.82
N PRO A 41 -1.74 11.06 8.75
CA PRO A 41 -2.51 10.99 7.52
C PRO A 41 -2.45 9.60 6.90
N ARG A 42 -3.62 9.09 6.53
CA ARG A 42 -3.78 7.82 5.81
C ARG A 42 -2.89 7.79 4.57
N ASP A 43 -2.77 8.93 3.89
CA ASP A 43 -2.00 9.08 2.65
C ASP A 43 -0.53 8.70 2.77
N PHE A 44 0.07 8.70 3.96
CA PHE A 44 1.45 8.21 4.10
C PHE A 44 1.55 6.70 3.90
N VAL A 45 0.57 5.94 4.38
CA VAL A 45 0.47 4.49 4.17
C VAL A 45 0.35 4.16 2.68
N PHE A 46 -0.41 4.98 1.94
CA PHE A 46 -0.63 4.85 0.49
C PHE A 46 0.32 5.72 -0.34
N SER A 47 1.37 6.27 0.26
CA SER A 47 2.33 7.10 -0.45
C SER A 47 3.31 6.24 -1.22
N HIS A 48 3.85 6.78 -2.30
CA HIS A 48 4.95 6.16 -3.05
C HIS A 48 6.32 6.47 -2.44
N LEU A 49 6.34 7.16 -1.29
CA LEU A 49 7.58 7.55 -0.65
C LEU A 49 8.24 6.31 -0.04
N ARG A 50 9.57 6.30 -0.10
CA ARG A 50 10.38 5.27 0.53
C ARG A 50 10.18 5.34 2.04
N GLY A 51 9.82 4.22 2.64
CA GLY A 51 9.58 4.09 4.08
C GLY A 51 10.85 3.90 4.89
N LEU A 52 10.82 4.26 6.18
CA LEU A 52 11.93 4.06 7.10
C LEU A 52 12.22 2.57 7.29
N LYS A 53 13.50 2.17 7.22
CA LYS A 53 13.95 0.82 7.57
C LYS A 53 14.03 0.57 9.07
N VAL A 54 12.95 0.86 9.77
CA VAL A 54 12.85 0.78 11.23
C VAL A 54 11.56 0.06 11.60
N ASN A 55 11.68 -0.95 12.48
CA ASN A 55 10.53 -1.69 12.99
C ASN A 55 9.42 -0.76 13.50
N GLY A 56 8.21 -1.02 13.03
CA GLY A 56 7.01 -0.25 13.35
C GLY A 56 6.84 1.04 12.55
N LEU A 57 7.78 1.38 11.66
CA LEU A 57 7.80 2.62 10.89
C LEU A 57 8.07 2.43 9.39
N HIS A 58 8.01 1.21 8.82
CA HIS A 58 8.21 1.07 7.36
C HIS A 58 7.11 1.71 6.52
N TRP A 59 5.96 2.03 7.13
CA TRP A 59 4.91 2.86 6.52
C TRP A 59 5.29 4.35 6.43
N ALA A 60 6.20 4.83 7.27
CA ALA A 60 6.51 6.25 7.45
C ALA A 60 7.63 6.69 6.50
N PRO A 61 7.44 7.75 5.69
CA PRO A 61 8.46 8.26 4.78
C PRO A 61 9.81 8.58 5.45
N GLU A 62 10.91 8.17 4.80
CA GLU A 62 12.28 8.54 5.20
C GLU A 62 12.54 10.04 5.01
N THR A 63 11.99 10.60 3.93
CA THR A 63 12.13 12.01 3.55
C THR A 63 10.90 12.47 2.76
N PHE A 64 10.65 13.76 2.76
CA PHE A 64 9.65 14.45 1.97
C PHE A 64 10.34 15.06 0.74
N PRO A 65 9.87 14.78 -0.49
CA PRO A 65 10.46 15.34 -1.69
C PRO A 65 10.40 16.87 -1.68
N ARG A 66 11.53 17.53 -1.93
CA ARG A 66 11.63 19.01 -1.95
C ARG A 66 10.71 19.67 -2.99
N ASN A 67 10.37 18.98 -4.07
CA ASN A 67 9.46 19.50 -5.12
C ASN A 67 7.99 19.42 -4.70
N ILE A 68 7.61 18.47 -3.83
CA ILE A 68 6.25 18.41 -3.25
C ILE A 68 6.01 19.60 -2.33
N ILE A 69 7.08 20.15 -1.74
CA ILE A 69 7.04 21.34 -0.87
C ILE A 69 6.90 22.65 -1.68
N ASN A 70 7.26 22.64 -2.98
CA ASN A 70 7.35 23.85 -3.80
C ASN A 70 6.35 23.91 -4.99
N GLU A 71 5.83 22.78 -5.49
CA GLU A 71 5.00 22.74 -6.71
C GLU A 71 3.50 22.70 -6.46
N VAL A 72 3.08 22.60 -5.20
CA VAL A 72 1.67 22.68 -4.82
C VAL A 72 1.55 23.79 -3.78
N ASP A 73 1.00 24.93 -4.18
CA ASP A 73 0.39 25.85 -3.21
C ASP A 73 -0.64 25.03 -2.42
N GLY A 74 -0.25 24.59 -1.21
CA GLY A 74 -1.10 23.81 -0.31
C GLY A 74 -0.68 22.36 0.01
N PHE A 75 0.61 22.00 0.03
CA PHE A 75 1.08 20.73 0.64
C PHE A 75 2.57 20.79 1.04
N PRO A 76 3.04 20.32 2.23
CA PRO A 76 2.60 19.19 3.05
C PRO A 76 2.01 19.54 4.41
N LEU A 77 1.94 20.82 4.75
CA LEU A 77 1.34 21.24 6.01
C LEU A 77 -0.16 21.02 6.01
N ASP A 78 -0.86 21.31 4.91
CA ASP A 78 -2.31 21.18 4.84
C ASP A 78 -2.81 19.73 4.92
N ILE A 79 -2.03 18.73 4.50
CA ILE A 79 -2.41 17.32 4.74
C ILE A 79 -2.07 16.81 6.13
N LEU A 80 -0.98 17.30 6.72
CA LEU A 80 -0.70 17.06 8.14
C LEU A 80 -1.68 17.83 9.06
N LEU A 81 -2.20 18.98 8.61
CA LEU A 81 -3.13 19.87 9.33
C LEU A 81 -4.60 19.68 8.94
N GLY A 82 -4.91 18.84 7.96
CA GLY A 82 -6.29 18.43 7.66
C GLY A 82 -7.11 19.34 6.72
N TYR A 83 -6.52 20.13 5.81
CA TYR A 83 -7.21 21.03 4.86
C TYR A 83 -7.22 20.48 3.41
N GLN A 84 -8.41 20.12 2.89
CA GLN A 84 -8.80 19.61 1.54
C GLN A 84 -10.22 18.99 1.65
N ASP A 85 -11.22 19.71 1.21
CA ASP A 85 -12.62 19.66 1.70
C ASP A 85 -13.51 18.43 1.36
N SER A 86 -13.03 17.18 1.31
CA SER A 86 -13.97 16.10 0.88
C SER A 86 -13.85 14.69 1.45
N MET A 87 -13.00 14.40 2.43
CA MET A 87 -12.98 13.10 3.13
C MET A 87 -12.56 13.28 4.60
N PRO A 88 -12.96 12.40 5.55
CA PRO A 88 -12.32 12.40 6.87
C PRO A 88 -10.83 12.02 6.68
N LYS A 89 -9.97 13.05 6.65
CA LYS A 89 -8.53 12.95 6.32
C LYS A 89 -7.67 12.24 7.34
N VAL A 90 -8.24 12.01 8.51
CA VAL A 90 -7.60 11.34 9.63
C VAL A 90 -8.40 10.08 9.88
N VAL A 91 -7.79 8.93 9.58
CA VAL A 91 -8.30 7.64 10.05
C VAL A 91 -7.78 7.49 11.48
N PRO A 92 -8.56 6.91 12.41
CA PRO A 92 -8.00 6.46 13.68
C PRO A 92 -6.81 5.54 13.39
N ALA A 93 -5.61 6.04 13.63
CA ALA A 93 -4.37 5.33 13.40
C ALA A 93 -3.68 5.18 14.75
N THR A 94 -3.20 3.99 15.09
CA THR A 94 -2.44 3.78 16.33
C THR A 94 -1.06 3.25 15.99
N LEU A 95 -0.03 4.03 16.30
CA LEU A 95 1.34 3.54 16.20
C LEU A 95 1.57 2.46 17.26
N THR A 96 2.06 1.31 16.82
CA THR A 96 2.45 0.16 17.65
C THR A 96 3.92 -0.16 17.44
N GLU A 97 4.48 -1.07 18.24
CA GLU A 97 5.83 -1.59 18.01
C GLU A 97 5.96 -2.35 16.69
N GLN A 98 4.86 -2.92 16.17
CA GLN A 98 4.86 -3.71 14.94
C GLN A 98 4.56 -2.88 13.68
N GLY A 99 3.90 -1.73 13.81
CA GLY A 99 3.48 -0.94 12.65
C GLY A 99 2.42 0.11 12.98
N LEU A 100 1.80 0.66 11.94
CA LEU A 100 0.65 1.54 12.06
C LEU A 100 -0.64 0.74 12.00
N ASN A 101 -1.41 0.76 13.08
CA ASN A 101 -2.74 0.16 13.11
C ASN A 101 -3.77 1.13 12.51
N ILE A 102 -4.45 0.75 11.43
CA ILE A 102 -5.47 1.55 10.75
C ILE A 102 -6.72 0.72 10.48
N GLU A 103 -7.86 1.40 10.34
CA GLU A 103 -9.08 0.78 9.83
C GLU A 103 -9.17 0.89 8.30
N GLY A 104 -9.57 -0.20 7.65
CA GLY A 104 -9.65 -0.24 6.20
C GLY A 104 -10.47 -1.40 5.66
N SER A 105 -10.99 -1.22 4.46
CA SER A 105 -11.63 -2.24 3.63
C SER A 105 -10.66 -2.79 2.59
N GLY A 106 -11.01 -3.92 2.00
CA GLY A 106 -10.16 -4.57 1.03
C GLY A 106 -10.63 -5.96 0.64
N PHE A 107 -9.72 -6.74 0.07
CA PHE A 107 -9.95 -8.16 -0.16
C PHE A 107 -8.64 -8.91 0.01
N ARG A 108 -8.75 -10.13 0.52
CA ARG A 108 -7.64 -11.04 0.77
C ARG A 108 -7.76 -12.24 -0.13
N PHE A 109 -6.65 -12.70 -0.69
CA PHE A 109 -6.60 -13.83 -1.59
C PHE A 109 -5.30 -14.60 -1.43
N VAL A 110 -5.36 -15.90 -1.71
CA VAL A 110 -4.20 -16.78 -1.69
C VAL A 110 -3.42 -16.59 -2.98
N CYS A 111 -2.12 -16.32 -2.89
CA CYS A 111 -1.21 -16.28 -4.04
C CYS A 111 -0.28 -17.48 -4.09
N GLY A 112 -0.08 -18.20 -2.97
CA GLY A 112 0.83 -19.34 -2.89
C GLY A 112 2.24 -18.98 -3.37
N GLN A 113 2.84 -19.83 -4.19
CA GLN A 113 4.14 -19.60 -4.83
C GLN A 113 4.04 -18.83 -6.17
N SER A 114 2.88 -18.26 -6.47
CA SER A 114 2.66 -17.61 -7.75
C SER A 114 3.32 -16.23 -7.79
N ARG A 115 3.77 -15.86 -8.99
CA ARG A 115 4.29 -14.53 -9.28
C ARG A 115 3.14 -13.53 -9.36
N VAL A 116 3.28 -12.42 -8.63
CA VAL A 116 2.48 -11.21 -8.81
C VAL A 116 3.25 -10.28 -9.74
N ASP A 117 2.71 -10.06 -10.93
CA ASP A 117 3.31 -9.21 -11.98
C ASP A 117 2.46 -7.95 -12.21
N HIS A 118 2.51 -7.37 -13.40
CA HIS A 118 1.77 -6.17 -13.82
C HIS A 118 0.28 -6.20 -13.50
N SER A 119 -0.37 -7.37 -13.60
CA SER A 119 -1.79 -7.48 -13.30
C SER A 119 -2.16 -8.82 -12.69
N VAL A 120 -3.05 -8.79 -11.70
CA VAL A 120 -3.62 -9.97 -11.03
C VAL A 120 -5.12 -9.93 -11.21
N TYR A 121 -5.68 -11.02 -11.72
CA TYR A 121 -7.12 -11.19 -11.87
C TYR A 121 -7.66 -11.96 -10.68
N ILE A 122 -8.77 -11.51 -10.13
CA ILE A 122 -9.34 -12.04 -8.90
C ILE A 122 -10.83 -12.24 -9.13
N GLN A 123 -11.35 -13.37 -8.66
CA GLN A 123 -12.78 -13.58 -8.52
C GLN A 123 -13.15 -13.66 -7.04
N ASP A 124 -14.15 -12.89 -6.62
CA ASP A 124 -14.68 -12.98 -5.26
C ASP A 124 -15.70 -14.12 -5.12
N GLU A 125 -16.11 -14.39 -3.88
CA GLU A 125 -17.09 -15.43 -3.54
C GLU A 125 -18.47 -15.20 -4.19
N SER A 126 -18.78 -13.97 -4.61
CA SER A 126 -20.03 -13.64 -5.33
C SER A 126 -19.94 -13.90 -6.83
N GLY A 127 -18.76 -14.25 -7.33
CA GLY A 127 -18.47 -14.41 -8.75
C GLY A 127 -18.10 -13.10 -9.46
N THR A 128 -17.92 -12.00 -8.73
CA THR A 128 -17.49 -10.72 -9.31
C THR A 128 -15.99 -10.75 -9.61
N TYR A 129 -15.61 -10.28 -10.79
CA TYR A 129 -14.22 -10.21 -11.23
C TYR A 129 -13.58 -8.85 -10.95
N TYR A 130 -12.32 -8.87 -10.56
CA TYR A 130 -11.48 -7.71 -10.35
C TYR A 130 -10.14 -7.89 -11.05
N MET A 131 -9.55 -6.78 -11.47
CA MET A 131 -8.19 -6.69 -11.95
C MET A 131 -7.42 -5.74 -11.03
N LEU A 132 -6.40 -6.26 -10.37
CA LEU A 132 -5.38 -5.49 -9.71
C LEU A 132 -4.29 -5.14 -10.71
N THR A 133 -4.06 -3.87 -10.98
CA THR A 133 -2.90 -3.42 -11.75
C THR A 133 -1.82 -2.96 -10.78
N VAL A 134 -0.67 -3.62 -10.85
CA VAL A 134 0.51 -3.33 -10.06
C VAL A 134 1.32 -2.24 -10.77
N GLY A 135 1.56 -1.12 -10.09
CA GLY A 135 2.50 -0.11 -10.56
C GLY A 135 1.87 1.18 -11.07
N ALA A 136 1.37 2.00 -10.16
CA ALA A 136 1.36 3.44 -10.39
C ALA A 136 2.73 4.08 -10.05
N VAL A 137 3.42 3.62 -8.99
CA VAL A 137 4.79 4.06 -8.62
C VAL A 137 5.45 2.97 -7.74
N SER A 138 6.39 2.18 -8.28
CA SER A 138 7.23 1.28 -7.47
C SER A 138 8.59 1.95 -7.21
N LEU A 139 9.00 2.07 -5.95
CA LEU A 139 10.31 2.62 -5.54
C LEU A 139 11.13 1.65 -4.66
N GLU A 140 10.60 0.48 -4.30
CA GLU A 140 11.21 -0.37 -3.26
C GLU A 140 11.95 -1.62 -3.80
N HIS A 141 12.28 -1.64 -5.09
CA HIS A 141 13.12 -2.69 -5.67
C HIS A 141 14.26 -2.13 -6.53
N ASN A 142 15.07 -1.24 -5.94
CA ASN A 142 16.36 -0.83 -6.46
C ASN A 142 17.47 -1.09 -5.43
N GLU A 143 17.48 -2.30 -4.86
CA GLU A 143 18.70 -2.83 -4.24
C GLU A 143 19.28 -3.84 -5.23
N ALA A 144 20.51 -3.56 -5.68
CA ALA A 144 21.30 -4.29 -6.70
C ALA A 144 21.02 -3.96 -8.17
N THR A 145 21.51 -2.81 -8.65
CA THR A 145 22.55 -2.75 -9.70
C THR A 145 22.94 -1.31 -9.99
N ASP A 146 24.24 -1.00 -9.90
CA ASP A 146 24.87 0.25 -10.37
C ASP A 146 24.80 0.38 -11.90
N ALA A 147 23.60 0.46 -12.45
CA ALA A 147 23.38 0.75 -13.86
C ALA A 147 22.60 2.05 -13.98
N GLN A 148 23.22 3.03 -14.65
CA GLN A 148 22.65 4.32 -14.98
C GLN A 148 21.21 4.17 -15.53
N PRO A 149 20.30 5.11 -15.22
CA PRO A 149 18.95 5.08 -15.75
C PRO A 149 19.02 5.46 -17.25
N SER A 150 19.07 4.45 -18.12
CA SER A 150 18.75 4.66 -19.52
C SER A 150 17.25 4.92 -19.63
N THR A 151 16.92 5.96 -20.38
CA THR A 151 15.57 6.32 -20.81
C THR A 151 14.85 5.12 -21.44
N GLY A 152 13.79 4.65 -20.79
CA GLY A 152 12.81 3.74 -21.38
C GLY A 152 12.59 2.45 -20.59
N SER A 153 11.36 2.28 -20.10
CA SER A 153 10.83 1.16 -19.30
C SER A 153 11.11 1.24 -17.80
N ARG A 154 10.12 1.77 -17.04
CA ARG A 154 9.98 1.45 -15.61
C ARG A 154 9.84 -0.07 -15.54
N ARG A 155 10.90 -0.80 -15.19
CA ARG A 155 10.80 -2.24 -14.91
C ARG A 155 9.87 -2.39 -13.72
N TYR A 156 8.68 -2.92 -13.97
CA TYR A 156 7.82 -3.39 -12.92
C TYR A 156 8.48 -4.63 -12.35
N THR A 157 8.83 -4.58 -11.07
CA THR A 157 9.43 -5.73 -10.42
C THR A 157 8.32 -6.69 -10.07
N SER A 158 8.22 -7.79 -10.82
CA SER A 158 7.40 -8.92 -10.43
C SER A 158 7.90 -9.47 -9.09
N VAL A 159 7.00 -9.84 -8.19
CA VAL A 159 7.38 -10.44 -6.90
C VAL A 159 6.71 -11.80 -6.75
N VAL A 160 7.42 -12.76 -6.14
CA VAL A 160 6.81 -13.98 -5.63
C VAL A 160 6.63 -13.77 -4.12
N PRO A 161 5.40 -13.52 -3.62
CA PRO A 161 5.20 -13.13 -2.22
C PRO A 161 5.73 -14.16 -1.22
N TRP A 162 5.66 -15.44 -1.56
CA TRP A 162 6.25 -16.51 -0.75
C TRP A 162 7.78 -16.38 -0.61
N GLU A 163 8.50 -16.11 -1.69
CA GLU A 163 9.97 -15.99 -1.65
C GLU A 163 10.42 -14.69 -0.97
N ALA A 164 9.75 -13.57 -1.28
CA ALA A 164 10.15 -12.25 -0.79
C ALA A 164 9.70 -11.98 0.65
N TYR A 165 8.53 -12.49 1.04
CA TYR A 165 7.90 -12.16 2.32
C TYR A 165 7.55 -13.40 3.17
N ASN A 166 7.76 -14.63 2.67
CA ASN A 166 7.36 -15.87 3.36
C ASN A 166 5.87 -15.87 3.72
N CYS A 167 5.03 -15.45 2.76
CA CYS A 167 3.57 -15.39 2.91
C CYS A 167 2.86 -16.15 1.77
N GLU A 168 1.80 -16.89 2.09
CA GLU A 168 0.94 -17.57 1.10
C GLU A 168 -0.23 -16.70 0.66
N GLU A 169 -0.50 -15.66 1.44
CA GLU A 169 -1.67 -14.81 1.31
C GLU A 169 -1.26 -13.35 1.18
N VAL A 170 -1.98 -12.66 0.31
CA VAL A 170 -1.85 -11.23 0.07
C VAL A 170 -3.21 -10.58 0.22
N ALA A 171 -3.21 -9.27 0.44
CA ALA A 171 -4.43 -8.50 0.47
C ALA A 171 -4.27 -7.18 -0.26
N PHE A 172 -5.35 -6.70 -0.85
CA PHE A 172 -5.45 -5.34 -1.31
C PHE A 172 -6.17 -4.52 -0.25
N LEU A 173 -5.45 -3.58 0.35
CA LEU A 173 -6.01 -2.61 1.28
C LEU A 173 -6.39 -1.36 0.48
N GLN A 174 -7.66 -0.97 0.53
CA GLN A 174 -8.18 0.18 -0.19
C GLN A 174 -7.77 1.50 0.47
N ARG A 175 -7.46 2.52 -0.33
CA ARG A 175 -7.22 3.89 0.16
C ARG A 175 -8.52 4.56 0.60
N ASP A 176 -9.59 4.40 -0.16
CA ASP A 176 -10.88 5.02 0.18
C ASP A 176 -11.68 4.10 1.11
N LEU A 177 -12.22 4.66 2.20
CA LEU A 177 -13.11 3.95 3.15
C LEU A 177 -14.56 3.91 2.69
N SER A 178 -14.93 4.75 1.73
CA SER A 178 -16.26 4.71 1.17
C SER A 178 -16.41 3.42 0.37
N HIS A 179 -17.44 2.64 0.68
CA HIS A 179 -18.04 1.61 -0.19
C HIS A 179 -18.61 2.22 -1.47
N SER A 180 -17.88 3.16 -2.07
CA SER A 180 -18.28 3.73 -3.32
C SER A 180 -18.25 2.60 -4.34
N GLU A 181 -19.36 2.40 -5.02
CA GLU A 181 -19.51 1.51 -6.19
C GLU A 181 -18.59 1.89 -7.36
N ARG A 182 -17.55 2.70 -7.10
CA ARG A 182 -16.53 3.07 -8.04
C ARG A 182 -15.94 1.81 -8.64
N ARG A 183 -15.98 1.78 -9.96
CA ARG A 183 -15.33 0.76 -10.77
C ARG A 183 -13.83 0.68 -10.52
N MET A 184 -13.19 1.75 -10.05
CA MET A 184 -11.75 1.84 -9.83
C MET A 184 -11.44 2.40 -8.44
N ASN A 185 -10.60 1.68 -7.68
CA ASN A 185 -10.15 2.05 -6.34
C ASN A 185 -8.62 1.99 -6.27
N THR A 186 -8.00 3.01 -5.67
CA THR A 186 -6.55 2.98 -5.40
C THR A 186 -6.27 2.37 -4.03
N GLY A 187 -5.12 1.74 -3.85
CA GLY A 187 -4.75 1.12 -2.58
C GLY A 187 -3.32 0.60 -2.57
N VAL A 188 -3.02 -0.26 -1.59
CA VAL A 188 -1.75 -0.98 -1.49
C VAL A 188 -2.02 -2.48 -1.51
N LEU A 189 -1.23 -3.21 -2.30
CA LEU A 189 -1.08 -4.64 -2.14
C LEU A 189 -0.12 -4.90 -0.98
N VAL A 190 -0.51 -5.77 -0.06
CA VAL A 190 0.24 -6.11 1.15
C VAL A 190 0.40 -7.62 1.29
N SER A 191 1.50 -8.05 1.90
CA SER A 191 1.66 -9.44 2.38
C SER A 191 0.81 -9.61 3.64
N VAL A 192 0.16 -10.76 3.80
CA VAL A 192 -0.50 -11.10 5.06
C VAL A 192 0.44 -11.99 5.86
N ASP A 193 1.02 -11.44 6.91
CA ASP A 193 2.02 -12.16 7.71
C ASP A 193 1.37 -12.97 8.84
N SER A 194 0.37 -12.37 9.51
CA SER A 194 -0.45 -13.07 10.50
C SER A 194 -1.73 -12.31 10.81
N GLU A 195 -2.70 -12.99 11.41
CA GLU A 195 -3.91 -12.39 11.94
C GLU A 195 -4.06 -12.77 13.42
N LYS A 196 -4.13 -11.77 14.31
CA LYS A 196 -4.24 -12.00 15.76
C LYS A 196 -5.16 -10.96 16.38
N ASN A 197 -6.10 -11.40 17.22
CA ASN A 197 -7.05 -10.54 17.93
C ASN A 197 -7.84 -9.59 17.00
N GLY A 198 -8.20 -10.07 15.81
CA GLY A 198 -8.90 -9.29 14.79
C GLY A 198 -8.06 -8.15 14.20
N VAL A 199 -6.73 -8.25 14.22
CA VAL A 199 -5.79 -7.34 13.53
C VAL A 199 -5.01 -8.14 12.50
N ILE A 200 -5.01 -7.67 11.25
CA ILE A 200 -4.22 -8.24 10.15
C ILE A 200 -2.86 -7.53 10.15
N TYR A 201 -1.78 -8.28 10.41
CA TYR A 201 -0.42 -7.78 10.34
C TYR A 201 0.11 -7.98 8.93
N CYS A 202 0.56 -6.91 8.30
CA CYS A 202 0.90 -6.92 6.90
C CYS A 202 2.09 -6.00 6.58
N ARG A 203 2.82 -6.33 5.51
CA ARG A 203 3.88 -5.47 4.96
C ARG A 203 3.49 -4.99 3.58
N ARG A 204 3.83 -3.74 3.27
CA ARG A 204 3.58 -3.16 1.95
C ARG A 204 4.40 -3.91 0.88
N ILE A 205 3.75 -4.23 -0.23
CA ILE A 205 4.39 -4.79 -1.42
C ILE A 205 4.40 -3.72 -2.51
N PHE A 206 3.22 -3.31 -3.00
CA PHE A 206 3.09 -2.36 -4.10
C PHE A 206 1.92 -1.39 -3.91
N LEU A 207 2.02 -0.23 -4.55
CA LEU A 207 0.85 0.58 -4.86
C LEU A 207 0.10 -0.03 -6.04
N SER A 208 -1.20 -0.21 -5.86
CA SER A 208 -2.04 -0.90 -6.83
C SER A 208 -3.33 -0.15 -7.06
N VAL A 209 -3.87 -0.35 -8.25
CA VAL A 209 -5.24 0.03 -8.60
C VAL A 209 -6.04 -1.25 -8.69
N CYS A 210 -7.18 -1.29 -8.02
CA CYS A 210 -8.19 -2.33 -8.22
C CYS A 210 -9.29 -1.80 -9.15
N THR A 211 -9.57 -2.54 -10.21
CA THR A 211 -10.67 -2.28 -11.13
C THR A 211 -11.66 -3.43 -11.08
N ARG A 212 -12.93 -3.14 -10.79
CA ARG A 212 -14.03 -4.10 -10.94
C ARG A 212 -14.31 -4.29 -12.43
N LEU A 213 -14.26 -5.54 -12.88
CA LEU A 213 -14.53 -5.90 -14.28
C LEU A 213 -16.02 -6.13 -14.49
N THR A 214 -16.51 -5.73 -15.66
CA THR A 214 -17.92 -5.87 -16.06
C THR A 214 -18.02 -6.44 -17.46
N LEU A 215 -19.05 -7.26 -17.71
CA LEU A 215 -19.26 -7.84 -19.05
C LEU A 215 -19.43 -6.78 -20.15
N GLU A 216 -19.96 -5.61 -19.82
CA GLU A 216 -20.19 -4.53 -20.79
C GLU A 216 -18.90 -3.89 -21.30
N HIS A 217 -17.81 -3.97 -20.54
CA HIS A 217 -16.59 -3.22 -20.84
C HIS A 217 -15.35 -4.12 -20.93
N ASP A 218 -15.39 -5.28 -20.29
CA ASP A 218 -14.25 -6.16 -20.07
C ASP A 218 -14.58 -7.60 -20.55
N SER A 219 -15.51 -7.74 -21.50
CA SER A 219 -16.00 -9.04 -21.99
C SER A 219 -14.88 -9.95 -22.48
N ALA A 220 -13.84 -9.39 -23.10
CA ALA A 220 -12.70 -10.14 -23.59
C ALA A 220 -11.92 -10.77 -22.42
N ASP A 221 -11.56 -9.98 -21.40
CA ASP A 221 -10.85 -10.46 -20.22
C ASP A 221 -11.70 -11.46 -19.42
N ILE A 222 -13.00 -11.18 -19.24
CA ILE A 222 -13.91 -12.08 -18.52
C ILE A 222 -14.10 -13.40 -19.28
N SER A 223 -14.24 -13.37 -20.61
CA SER A 223 -14.41 -14.60 -21.41
C SER A 223 -13.19 -15.54 -21.34
N VAL A 224 -11.98 -14.98 -21.19
CA VAL A 224 -10.75 -15.75 -20.96
C VAL A 224 -10.76 -16.41 -19.58
N LEU A 225 -11.34 -15.75 -18.58
CA LEU A 225 -11.49 -16.29 -17.22
C LEU A 225 -12.59 -17.37 -17.15
N ASP A 226 -13.73 -17.16 -17.82
CA ASP A 226 -14.87 -18.08 -17.83
C ASP A 226 -14.59 -19.38 -18.60
N SER A 227 -13.92 -19.28 -19.75
CA SER A 227 -13.61 -20.44 -20.60
C SER A 227 -12.67 -21.46 -19.95
N ARG A 228 -12.02 -21.09 -18.84
CA ARG A 228 -11.06 -21.93 -18.12
C ARG A 228 -11.61 -22.57 -16.85
N SER A 229 -12.94 -22.50 -16.62
CA SER A 229 -13.68 -23.12 -15.51
C SER A 229 -12.84 -23.27 -14.24
N LEU A 230 -12.87 -22.25 -13.38
CA LEU A 230 -12.14 -22.16 -12.09
C LEU A 230 -12.71 -23.15 -11.05
N SER A 231 -12.96 -24.40 -11.45
CA SER A 231 -13.45 -25.49 -10.61
C SER A 231 -12.31 -26.04 -9.76
N GLY A 232 -12.01 -25.36 -8.66
CA GLY A 232 -11.08 -25.85 -7.64
C GLY A 232 -10.24 -24.73 -7.04
N TYR A 233 -9.85 -24.92 -5.77
CA TYR A 233 -8.74 -24.20 -5.16
C TYR A 233 -7.50 -24.42 -6.03
N GLY A 234 -7.16 -23.45 -6.87
CA GLY A 234 -6.10 -23.66 -7.86
C GLY A 234 -5.61 -22.36 -8.46
N HIS A 235 -4.30 -22.13 -8.32
CA HIS A 235 -3.57 -21.16 -9.12
C HIS A 235 -3.46 -21.69 -10.55
N GLN A 236 -3.91 -20.91 -11.54
CA GLN A 236 -3.57 -21.17 -12.93
C GLN A 236 -2.69 -20.04 -13.44
N LEU A 237 -1.48 -20.39 -13.88
CA LEU A 237 -0.67 -19.55 -14.73
C LEU A 237 -1.28 -19.62 -16.13
N LEU A 238 -1.61 -18.47 -16.73
CA LEU A 238 -1.93 -18.45 -18.15
C LEU A 238 -0.66 -18.78 -18.96
N ASP A 239 -0.82 -19.49 -20.08
CA ASP A 239 0.26 -20.04 -20.92
C ASP A 239 1.25 -18.98 -21.44
N ASP A 240 0.91 -17.70 -21.29
CA ASP A 240 1.75 -16.56 -21.66
C ASP A 240 2.69 -16.11 -20.52
N GLY A 241 2.64 -16.76 -19.34
CA GLY A 241 3.56 -16.53 -18.21
C GLY A 241 3.31 -15.26 -17.39
N GLU A 242 2.30 -14.46 -17.73
CA GLU A 242 2.17 -13.07 -17.23
C GLU A 242 0.93 -12.79 -16.36
N ARG A 243 0.00 -13.74 -16.17
CA ARG A 243 -1.26 -13.46 -15.47
C ARG A 243 -1.53 -14.47 -14.35
N LEU A 244 -1.56 -13.96 -13.12
CA LEU A 244 -2.04 -14.68 -11.95
C LEU A 244 -3.57 -14.57 -11.87
N ILE A 245 -4.25 -15.72 -11.83
CA ILE A 245 -5.67 -15.80 -11.49
C ILE A 245 -5.77 -16.31 -10.04
N ALA A 246 -6.25 -15.47 -9.14
CA ALA A 246 -6.63 -15.87 -7.79
C ALA A 246 -8.13 -16.18 -7.77
N THR A 247 -8.48 -17.43 -7.48
CA THR A 247 -9.84 -17.96 -7.64
C THR A 247 -10.75 -17.76 -6.42
N THR A 248 -10.19 -17.38 -5.28
CA THR A 248 -10.97 -17.12 -4.07
C THR A 248 -10.41 -15.92 -3.34
N SER A 249 -11.15 -14.81 -3.36
CA SER A 249 -10.93 -13.71 -2.44
C SER A 249 -12.04 -13.61 -1.41
N LYS A 250 -11.65 -13.43 -0.14
CA LYS A 250 -12.56 -13.06 0.93
C LYS A 250 -12.61 -11.54 1.04
N GLU A 251 -13.80 -10.97 0.94
CA GLU A 251 -14.02 -9.54 1.15
C GLU A 251 -13.67 -9.17 2.59
N ILE A 252 -12.98 -8.04 2.75
CA ILE A 252 -12.66 -7.45 4.04
C ILE A 252 -13.51 -6.21 4.21
N ASN A 253 -14.46 -6.31 5.14
CA ASN A 253 -15.43 -5.26 5.44
C ASN A 253 -14.76 -3.97 5.94
N SER A 254 -15.45 -2.85 5.73
CA SER A 254 -15.11 -1.58 6.36
C SER A 254 -15.05 -1.73 7.89
N GLY A 255 -13.96 -1.29 8.50
CA GLY A 255 -13.73 -1.38 9.96
C GLY A 255 -12.80 -2.51 10.39
N GLN A 256 -12.31 -3.34 9.46
CA GLN A 256 -11.22 -4.27 9.77
C GLN A 256 -9.96 -3.50 10.15
N ARG A 257 -9.26 -3.98 11.20
CA ARG A 257 -7.99 -3.39 11.66
C ARG A 257 -6.80 -4.04 10.98
N TRP A 258 -5.87 -3.19 10.56
CA TRP A 258 -4.66 -3.55 9.82
C TRP A 258 -3.45 -2.93 10.50
N CYS A 259 -2.46 -3.73 10.84
CA CYS A 259 -1.17 -3.25 11.30
C CYS A 259 -0.18 -3.29 10.13
N VAL A 260 0.06 -2.13 9.52
CA VAL A 260 0.97 -1.98 8.38
C VAL A 260 2.38 -1.75 8.93
N GLY A 261 3.20 -2.79 8.81
CA GLY A 261 4.56 -2.89 9.32
C GLY A 261 5.61 -2.33 8.39
#